data_AF-A0A7C1NUN2-F1
#
_entry.id   AF-A0A7C1NUN2-F1
#
_cell.length_a   1.000
_cell.length_b   1.000
_cell.length_c   1.000
_cell.angle_alpha   90.00
_cell.angle_beta   90.00
_cell.angle_gamma   90.00
#
_symmetry.space_group_name_H-M   'P 1'
#
loop_
_entity.id
_entity.type
_entity.pdbx_description
1 polymer ?
#
loop_
_entity_poly.entity_id
_entity_poly.type
_entity_poly.pdbx_seq_one_letter_code
_entity_poly.pdbx_strand_id
1 'polypeptide(L)'
;MAAYILRRLVQSALILLGVSFITFVLLYVLPADPVRQIAGRSATAATVESIRQQLGLDQPFLVQYGNYLFNLVQGDFGRSYLQKTEVAELLFSRLPATLLLLVAAIGCELLIGLPLGIVAALNRGKAIDNGLMLTSFLTVSAPQFVVALLLLFVFAVKLGWFPIGGYGTFAHLVLPTVTL
;
A
#
# COMPACT_ATOMS: atom_id res chain seq x y z
N MET A 1 27.35 -13.80 -0.77
CA MET A 1 25.89 -13.82 -1.03
C MET A 1 25.06 -14.21 0.20
N ALA A 2 25.29 -15.37 0.83
CA ALA A 2 24.47 -15.81 1.99
C ALA A 2 24.45 -14.80 3.15
N ALA A 3 25.60 -14.30 3.59
CA ALA A 3 25.68 -13.29 4.65
C ALA A 3 24.96 -11.96 4.29
N TYR A 4 24.94 -11.61 3.01
CA TYR A 4 24.22 -10.42 2.51
C TYR A 4 22.71 -10.62 2.55
N ILE A 5 22.22 -11.78 2.08
CA ILE A 5 20.80 -12.13 2.13
C ILE A 5 20.33 -12.17 3.58
N LEU A 6 21.08 -12.81 4.47
CA LEU A 6 20.76 -12.88 5.89
C LEU A 6 20.68 -11.48 6.51
N ARG A 7 21.65 -10.60 6.22
CA ARG A 7 21.63 -9.21 6.69
C ARG A 7 20.37 -8.47 6.22
N ARG A 8 19.96 -8.65 4.96
CA ARG A 8 18.72 -8.04 4.44
C ARG A 8 17.47 -8.62 5.11
N LEU A 9 17.39 -9.93 5.30
CA LEU A 9 16.25 -10.57 5.98
C LEU A 9 16.10 -10.06 7.41
N VAL A 10 17.21 -9.94 8.16
CA VAL A 10 17.19 -9.38 9.50
C VAL A 10 16.75 -7.90 9.49
N GLN A 11 17.27 -7.10 8.56
CA GLN A 11 16.83 -5.70 8.41
C GLN A 11 15.34 -5.59 8.09
N SER A 12 14.83 -6.40 7.15
CA SER A 12 13.42 -6.45 6.81
C SER A 12 12.57 -6.88 8.00
N ALA A 13 12.99 -7.90 8.76
CA ALA A 13 12.28 -8.34 9.96
C ALA A 13 12.23 -7.24 11.04
N LEU A 14 13.33 -6.51 11.26
CA LEU A 14 13.37 -5.38 12.19
C LEU A 14 12.44 -4.23 11.75
N ILE A 15 12.42 -3.93 10.45
CA ILE A 15 11.51 -2.91 9.88
C ILE A 15 10.06 -3.35 10.09
N LEU A 16 9.72 -4.60 9.75
CA LEU A 16 8.36 -5.11 9.91
C LEU A 16 7.93 -5.09 11.37
N LEU A 17 8.80 -5.49 12.30
CA LEU A 17 8.53 -5.44 13.74
C LEU A 17 8.32 -4.00 14.22
N GLY A 18 9.15 -3.06 13.75
CA GLY A 18 9.01 -1.64 14.07
C GLY A 18 7.68 -1.07 13.56
N VAL A 19 7.34 -1.34 12.30
CA VAL A 19 6.08 -0.89 11.70
C VAL A 19 4.89 -1.52 12.41
N SER A 20 4.89 -2.84 12.66
CA SER A 20 3.80 -3.52 13.37
C SER A 20 3.62 -2.97 14.77
N PHE A 21 4.71 -2.75 15.50
CA PHE A 21 4.68 -2.17 16.85
C PHE A 21 4.09 -0.76 16.84
N ILE A 22 4.58 0.11 15.96
CA ILE A 22 4.07 1.49 15.83
C ILE A 22 2.59 1.47 15.47
N THR A 23 2.17 0.68 14.48
CA THR A 23 0.75 0.58 14.11
C THR A 23 -0.10 0.04 15.25
N PHE A 24 0.40 -0.93 16.01
CA PHE A 24 -0.31 -1.51 17.14
C PHE A 24 -0.47 -0.50 18.27
N VAL A 25 0.59 0.28 18.59
CA VAL A 25 0.53 1.38 19.56
C VAL A 25 -0.48 2.44 19.12
N LEU A 26 -0.46 2.84 17.85
CA LEU A 26 -1.41 3.82 17.31
C LEU A 26 -2.85 3.34 17.48
N LEU A 27 -3.13 2.06 17.16
CA LEU A 27 -4.45 1.46 17.35
C LEU A 27 -4.85 1.31 18.83
N TYR A 28 -3.89 1.05 19.72
CA TYR A 28 -4.12 0.93 21.15
C TYR A 28 -4.45 2.28 21.80
N VAL A 29 -3.80 3.36 21.35
CA VAL A 29 -3.98 4.73 21.89
C VAL A 29 -5.16 5.45 21.22
N LEU A 30 -5.56 5.04 20.02
CA LEU A 30 -6.70 5.59 19.31
C LEU A 30 -7.96 5.54 20.20
N PRO A 31 -8.70 6.65 20.39
CA PRO A 31 -9.90 6.70 21.23
C PRO A 31 -11.12 6.00 20.61
N ALA A 32 -10.89 4.97 19.79
CA ALA A 32 -11.92 4.15 19.18
C ALA A 32 -11.97 2.81 19.93
N ASP A 33 -13.09 2.49 20.56
CA ASP A 33 -13.28 1.18 21.20
C ASP A 33 -13.72 0.15 20.13
N PRO A 34 -12.82 -0.77 19.69
CA PRO A 34 -13.17 -1.76 18.68
C PRO A 34 -14.28 -2.68 19.17
N VAL A 35 -14.36 -2.93 20.47
CA VAL A 35 -15.39 -3.78 21.09
C VAL A 35 -16.77 -3.18 20.90
N ARG A 36 -16.93 -1.86 21.06
CA ARG A 36 -18.22 -1.19 20.79
C ARG A 36 -18.57 -1.16 19.30
N GLN A 37 -17.58 -1.11 18.41
CA GLN A 37 -17.84 -1.20 16.98
C GLN A 37 -18.35 -2.60 16.59
N ILE A 38 -17.80 -3.64 17.21
CA ILE A 38 -18.21 -5.03 17.00
C ILE A 38 -19.56 -5.32 17.64
N ALA A 39 -19.76 -4.92 18.90
CA ALA A 39 -20.97 -5.17 19.66
C ALA A 39 -22.18 -4.39 19.11
N GLY A 40 -21.94 -3.24 18.49
CA GLY A 40 -22.97 -2.34 17.98
C GLY A 40 -23.44 -1.33 19.02
N ARG A 41 -24.05 -0.22 18.55
CA ARG A 41 -24.42 0.93 19.39
C ARG A 41 -25.41 0.61 20.52
N SER A 42 -26.19 -0.45 20.37
CA SER A 42 -27.24 -0.87 21.32
C SER A 42 -26.82 -2.03 22.23
N ALA A 43 -25.57 -2.50 22.17
CA ALA A 43 -25.10 -3.59 23.00
C ALA A 43 -25.07 -3.20 24.49
N THR A 44 -25.48 -4.15 25.35
CA THR A 44 -25.39 -3.97 26.80
C THR A 44 -23.92 -3.95 27.26
N ALA A 45 -23.65 -3.33 28.40
CA ALA A 45 -22.30 -3.31 28.98
C ALA A 45 -21.75 -4.74 29.23
N ALA A 46 -22.62 -5.68 29.59
CA ALA A 46 -22.23 -7.09 29.77
C ALA A 46 -21.80 -7.75 28.45
N THR A 47 -22.48 -7.43 27.34
CA THR A 47 -22.10 -7.93 26.00
C THR A 47 -20.79 -7.32 25.52
N VAL A 48 -20.54 -6.04 25.81
CA VAL A 48 -19.27 -5.38 25.47
C VAL A 48 -18.13 -6.05 26.23
N GLU A 49 -18.27 -6.23 27.54
CA GLU A 49 -17.18 -6.82 28.34
C GLU A 49 -16.92 -8.29 27.98
N SER A 50 -17.95 -9.07 27.65
CA SER A 50 -17.75 -10.45 27.20
C SER A 50 -16.99 -10.52 25.87
N ILE A 51 -17.27 -9.63 24.93
CA ILE A 51 -16.53 -9.53 23.66
C ILE A 51 -15.09 -9.09 23.92
N ARG A 52 -14.86 -8.14 24.84
CA ARG A 52 -13.51 -7.68 25.21
C ARG A 52 -12.63 -8.82 25.70
N GLN A 53 -13.16 -9.65 26.60
CA GLN A 53 -12.47 -10.83 27.12
C GLN A 53 -12.23 -11.89 26.04
N GLN A 54 -13.21 -12.14 25.17
CA GLN A 54 -13.05 -13.09 24.05
C GLN A 54 -11.95 -12.66 23.06
N LEU A 55 -11.77 -11.36 22.87
CA LEU A 55 -10.72 -10.81 22.02
C LEU A 55 -9.38 -10.60 22.73
N GLY A 56 -9.30 -10.89 24.04
CA GLY A 56 -8.10 -10.68 24.86
C GLY A 56 -7.68 -9.22 24.99
N LEU A 57 -8.61 -8.28 24.76
CA LEU A 57 -8.33 -6.84 24.79
C LEU A 57 -8.26 -6.28 26.22
N ASP A 58 -8.60 -7.10 27.21
CA ASP A 58 -8.42 -6.88 28.65
C ASP A 58 -7.00 -7.21 29.14
N GLN A 59 -6.20 -7.90 28.33
CA GLN A 59 -4.85 -8.32 28.71
C GLN A 59 -3.85 -7.15 28.70
N PRO A 60 -2.69 -7.27 29.40
CA PRO A 60 -1.65 -6.25 29.32
C PRO A 60 -1.15 -6.07 27.88
N PHE A 61 -0.84 -4.83 27.50
CA PHE A 61 -0.41 -4.46 26.15
C PHE A 61 0.64 -5.39 25.52
N LEU A 62 1.69 -5.75 26.28
CA LEU A 62 2.76 -6.62 25.78
C LEU A 62 2.28 -8.04 25.47
N VAL A 63 1.30 -8.54 26.23
CA VAL A 63 0.70 -9.86 26.00
C VAL A 63 -0.15 -9.82 24.74
N GLN A 64 -0.96 -8.76 24.56
CA GLN A 64 -1.75 -8.58 23.33
C GLN A 64 -0.86 -8.52 22.08
N TYR A 65 0.21 -7.71 22.12
CA TYR A 65 1.13 -7.59 21.00
C TYR A 65 1.91 -8.89 20.74
N GLY A 66 2.34 -9.59 21.80
CA GLY A 66 3.00 -10.89 21.67
C GLY A 66 2.11 -11.94 21.01
N ASN A 67 0.85 -12.04 21.44
CA ASN A 67 -0.14 -12.95 20.84
C ASN A 67 -0.41 -12.57 19.37
N TYR A 68 -0.54 -11.27 19.07
CA TYR A 68 -0.69 -10.78 17.70
C TYR A 68 0.48 -11.22 16.81
N LEU A 69 1.73 -11.02 17.25
CA LEU A 69 2.91 -11.44 16.48
C LEU A 69 2.98 -12.97 16.30
N PHE A 70 2.64 -13.72 17.35
CA PHE A 70 2.64 -15.18 17.30
C PHE A 70 1.67 -15.72 16.25
N ASN A 71 0.45 -15.17 16.21
CA ASN A 71 -0.57 -15.51 15.21
C ASN A 71 -0.14 -15.07 13.80
N LEU A 72 0.42 -13.86 13.68
CA LEU A 72 0.88 -13.31 12.40
C LEU A 72 1.93 -14.21 11.73
N VAL A 73 2.90 -14.73 12.50
CA VAL A 73 3.95 -15.63 11.98
C VAL A 73 3.38 -17.00 11.57
N GLN A 74 2.25 -17.42 12.14
CA GLN A 74 1.52 -18.63 11.72
C GLN A 74 0.63 -18.41 10.49
N GLY A 75 0.57 -17.18 9.98
CA GLY A 75 -0.29 -16.81 8.86
C GLY A 75 -1.72 -16.45 9.26
N ASP A 76 -2.00 -16.32 10.56
CA ASP A 76 -3.26 -15.79 11.07
C ASP A 76 -3.15 -14.26 11.20
N PHE A 77 -3.71 -13.56 10.21
CA PHE A 77 -3.78 -12.10 10.17
C PHE A 77 -4.98 -11.53 10.94
N GLY A 78 -5.82 -12.41 11.51
CA GLY A 78 -7.07 -12.06 12.17
C GLY A 78 -8.18 -11.63 11.23
N ARG A 79 -9.24 -11.09 11.84
CA ARG A 79 -10.48 -10.71 11.17
C ARG A 79 -10.64 -9.20 11.09
N SER A 80 -11.08 -8.70 9.93
CA SER A 80 -11.51 -7.31 9.79
C SER A 80 -12.89 -7.13 10.40
N TYR A 81 -12.98 -6.35 11.48
CA TYR A 81 -14.27 -6.04 12.11
C TYR A 81 -15.15 -5.12 11.26
N LEU A 82 -14.53 -4.22 10.48
CA LEU A 82 -15.22 -3.30 9.58
C LEU A 82 -15.82 -4.02 8.36
N GLN A 83 -15.02 -4.88 7.71
CA GLN A 83 -15.42 -5.60 6.49
C GLN A 83 -16.05 -6.97 6.80
N LYS A 84 -16.09 -7.36 8.09
CA LYS A 84 -16.64 -8.62 8.61
C LYS A 84 -16.08 -9.88 7.97
N THR A 85 -14.88 -9.84 7.40
CA THR A 85 -14.20 -10.96 6.76
C THR A 85 -12.75 -11.10 7.25
N GLU A 86 -12.11 -12.23 6.94
CA GLU A 86 -10.71 -12.52 7.26
C GLU A 86 -9.76 -11.56 6.53
N VAL A 87 -8.74 -11.08 7.23
CA VAL A 87 -7.75 -10.14 6.66
C VAL A 87 -6.98 -10.80 5.53
N ALA A 88 -6.70 -12.10 5.63
CA ALA A 88 -6.06 -12.87 4.55
C ALA A 88 -6.83 -12.77 3.23
N GLU A 89 -8.16 -12.91 3.25
CA GLU A 89 -9.00 -12.81 2.04
C GLU A 89 -8.93 -11.41 1.43
N LEU A 90 -8.89 -10.38 2.28
CA LEU A 90 -8.74 -8.99 1.85
C LEU A 90 -7.38 -8.70 1.21
N LEU A 91 -6.32 -9.34 1.70
CA LEU A 91 -4.98 -9.23 1.12
C LEU A 91 -4.92 -9.96 -0.22
N PHE A 92 -5.38 -11.22 -0.27
CA PHE A 92 -5.34 -12.04 -1.49
C PHE A 92 -6.23 -11.51 -2.60
N SER A 93 -7.36 -10.87 -2.29
CA SER A 93 -8.21 -10.22 -3.30
C SER A 93 -7.57 -8.98 -3.93
N ARG A 94 -6.66 -8.30 -3.24
CA ARG A 94 -5.98 -7.08 -3.73
C ARG A 94 -4.61 -7.35 -4.35
N LEU A 95 -3.94 -8.41 -3.90
CA LEU A 95 -2.61 -8.83 -4.35
C LEU A 95 -2.47 -8.89 -5.88
N PRO A 96 -3.39 -9.50 -6.66
CA PRO A 96 -3.28 -9.56 -8.11
C PRO A 96 -3.22 -8.19 -8.77
N ALA A 97 -4.07 -7.25 -8.33
CA ALA A 97 -4.08 -5.89 -8.87
C ALA A 97 -2.78 -5.14 -8.54
N THR A 98 -2.26 -5.28 -7.31
CA THR A 98 -0.98 -4.69 -6.92
C THR A 98 0.18 -5.26 -7.72
N LEU A 99 0.25 -6.58 -7.89
CA LEU A 99 1.32 -7.23 -8.66
C LEU A 99 1.26 -6.85 -10.14
N LEU A 100 0.07 -6.82 -10.71
CA LEU A 100 -0.12 -6.46 -12.11
C LEU A 100 0.24 -4.99 -12.36
N LEU A 101 -0.11 -4.09 -11.44
CA LEU A 101 0.31 -2.69 -11.50
C LEU A 101 1.83 -2.54 -11.34
N LEU A 102 2.44 -3.28 -10.41
CA LEU A 102 3.90 -3.31 -10.21
C LEU A 102 4.64 -3.73 -11.48
N VAL A 103 4.21 -4.85 -12.09
CA VAL A 103 4.84 -5.36 -13.32
C VAL A 103 4.64 -4.39 -14.48
N ALA A 104 3.46 -3.79 -14.62
CA ALA A 104 3.21 -2.80 -15.65
C ALA A 104 4.06 -1.53 -15.47
N ALA A 105 4.19 -1.03 -14.23
CA ALA A 105 5.06 0.11 -13.88
C ALA A 105 6.52 -0.17 -14.24
N ILE A 106 7.06 -1.30 -13.78
CA ILE A 106 8.45 -1.71 -14.12
C ILE A 106 8.61 -1.83 -15.63
N GLY A 107 7.65 -2.44 -16.32
CA GLY A 107 7.67 -2.56 -17.78
C GLY A 107 7.71 -1.18 -18.46
N CYS A 108 6.88 -0.24 -18.01
CA CYS A 108 6.84 1.13 -18.53
C CYS A 108 8.18 1.87 -18.28
N GLU A 109 8.74 1.75 -17.08
CA GLU A 109 10.02 2.35 -16.71
C GLU A 109 11.17 1.79 -17.58
N LEU A 110 11.21 0.47 -17.78
CA LEU A 110 12.23 -0.17 -18.61
C LEU A 110 12.08 0.11 -20.11
N LEU A 111 10.85 0.30 -20.60
CA LEU A 111 10.58 0.54 -22.03
C LEU A 111 10.63 2.00 -22.42
N ILE A 112 10.37 2.93 -21.49
CA ILE A 112 10.30 4.37 -21.77
C ILE A 112 11.38 5.11 -20.98
N GLY A 113 11.37 4.98 -19.65
CA GLY A 113 12.29 5.71 -18.77
C GLY A 113 13.75 5.39 -19.06
N LEU A 114 14.10 4.10 -19.15
CA LEU A 114 15.47 3.67 -19.40
C LEU A 114 15.99 4.11 -20.78
N PRO A 115 15.26 3.90 -21.92
CA PRO A 115 15.70 4.42 -23.21
C PRO A 115 15.83 5.94 -23.26
N LEU A 116 14.89 6.69 -22.68
CA LEU A 116 15.00 8.16 -22.61
C LEU A 116 16.23 8.58 -21.79
N GLY A 117 16.51 7.90 -20.69
CA GLY A 117 17.73 8.12 -19.89
C GLY A 117 19.01 7.82 -20.67
N ILE A 118 19.04 6.74 -21.46
CA ILE A 118 20.16 6.42 -22.35
C ILE A 118 20.33 7.49 -23.43
N VAL A 119 19.24 7.95 -24.06
CA VAL A 119 19.27 9.00 -25.09
C VAL A 119 19.78 10.32 -24.52
N ALA A 120 19.33 10.71 -23.32
CA ALA A 120 19.82 11.90 -22.62
C ALA A 120 21.33 11.78 -22.35
N ALA A 121 21.78 10.63 -21.82
CA ALA A 121 23.19 10.37 -21.52
C ALA A 121 24.08 10.42 -22.77
N LEU A 122 23.64 9.86 -23.89
CA LEU A 122 24.37 9.90 -25.17
C LEU A 122 24.38 11.29 -25.82
N ASN A 123 23.41 12.15 -25.50
CA ASN A 123 23.30 13.51 -26.03
C ASN A 123 23.63 14.59 -25.01
N ARG A 124 24.47 14.24 -24.03
CA ARG A 124 24.85 15.12 -22.92
C ARG A 124 25.20 16.54 -23.38
N GLY A 125 24.57 17.54 -22.77
CA GLY A 125 24.80 18.96 -23.04
C GLY A 125 24.15 19.49 -24.33
N LYS A 126 23.43 18.66 -25.09
CA LYS A 126 22.65 19.09 -26.26
C LYS A 126 21.22 19.48 -25.85
N ALA A 127 20.50 20.13 -26.75
CA ALA A 127 19.11 20.53 -26.53
C ALA A 127 18.18 19.35 -26.16
N ILE A 128 18.42 18.15 -26.68
CA ILE A 128 17.65 16.94 -26.37
C ILE A 128 17.82 16.54 -24.90
N ASP A 129 19.05 16.51 -24.40
CA ASP A 129 19.36 16.23 -22.99
C ASP A 129 18.69 17.27 -22.08
N ASN A 130 18.89 18.57 -22.37
CA ASN A 130 18.26 19.65 -21.60
C ASN A 130 16.72 19.57 -21.60
N GLY A 131 16.11 19.20 -22.73
CA GLY A 131 14.66 19.01 -22.83
C GLY A 131 14.18 17.85 -21.97
N LEU A 132 14.83 16.69 -22.07
CA LEU A 132 14.49 15.51 -21.27
C LEU A 132 14.68 15.75 -19.78
N MET A 133 15.76 16.44 -19.40
CA MET A 133 16.04 16.82 -18.01
C MET A 133 14.98 17.79 -17.47
N LEU A 134 14.57 18.79 -18.26
CA LEU A 134 13.52 19.73 -17.87
C LEU A 134 12.17 19.00 -17.68
N THR A 135 11.78 18.14 -18.61
CA THR A 135 10.54 17.36 -18.50
C THR A 135 10.59 16.44 -17.28
N SER A 136 11.70 15.72 -17.07
CA SER A 136 11.89 14.85 -15.91
C SER A 136 11.79 15.64 -14.61
N PHE A 137 12.41 16.81 -14.55
CA PHE A 137 12.35 17.68 -13.37
C PHE A 137 10.93 18.16 -13.07
N LEU A 138 10.16 18.58 -14.09
CA LEU A 138 8.77 19.01 -13.92
C LEU A 138 7.88 17.88 -13.39
N THR A 139 8.02 16.67 -13.94
CA THR A 139 7.22 15.52 -13.52
C THR A 139 7.60 15.03 -12.12
N VAL A 140 8.89 14.97 -11.80
CA VAL A 140 9.38 14.52 -10.46
C VAL A 140 9.11 15.55 -9.36
N SER A 141 9.10 16.84 -9.68
CA SER A 141 8.84 17.90 -8.69
C SER A 141 7.36 18.04 -8.35
N ALA A 142 6.46 17.62 -9.24
CA ALA A 142 5.04 17.68 -9.00
C ALA A 142 4.63 16.56 -8.02
N PRO A 143 3.74 16.83 -7.05
CA PRO A 143 3.21 15.77 -6.18
C PRO A 143 2.51 14.71 -7.04
N GLN A 144 2.88 13.44 -6.83
CA GLN A 144 2.40 12.32 -7.66
C GLN A 144 0.86 12.27 -7.76
N PHE A 145 0.16 12.54 -6.65
CA PHE A 145 -1.32 12.56 -6.65
C PHE A 145 -1.89 13.67 -7.55
N VAL A 146 -1.22 14.82 -7.67
CA VAL A 146 -1.65 15.92 -8.54
C VAL A 146 -1.50 15.52 -10.00
N VAL A 147 -0.36 14.92 -10.36
CA VAL A 147 -0.12 14.40 -11.71
C VAL A 147 -1.18 13.36 -12.07
N ALA A 148 -1.44 12.41 -11.18
CA ALA A 148 -2.46 11.39 -11.39
C ALA A 148 -3.86 11.98 -11.59
N LEU A 149 -4.26 12.97 -10.78
CA LEU A 149 -5.55 13.64 -10.93
C LEU A 149 -5.66 14.43 -12.24
N LEU A 150 -4.59 15.11 -12.67
CA LEU A 150 -4.58 15.83 -13.95
C LEU A 150 -4.69 14.86 -15.13
N LEU A 151 -3.95 13.76 -15.10
CA LEU A 151 -4.04 12.72 -16.14
C LEU A 151 -5.44 12.10 -16.20
N LEU A 152 -6.06 11.80 -15.05
CA LEU A 152 -7.45 11.35 -15.00
C LEU A 152 -8.41 12.41 -15.55
N PHE A 153 -8.27 13.68 -15.17
CA PHE A 153 -9.14 14.74 -15.66
C PHE A 153 -9.05 14.91 -17.18
N VAL A 154 -7.84 14.94 -17.74
CA VAL A 154 -7.63 15.14 -19.17
C VAL A 154 -8.04 13.88 -19.95
N PHE A 155 -7.47 12.73 -19.63
CA PHE A 155 -7.59 11.55 -20.46
C PHE A 155 -8.81 10.68 -20.15
N ALA A 156 -9.30 10.67 -18.91
CA ALA A 156 -10.51 9.93 -18.57
C ALA A 156 -11.77 10.80 -18.64
N VAL A 157 -11.76 12.01 -18.07
CA VAL A 157 -12.97 12.85 -18.00
C VAL A 157 -13.20 13.69 -19.26
N LYS A 158 -12.20 14.43 -19.73
CA LYS A 158 -12.37 15.33 -20.88
C LYS A 158 -12.35 14.58 -22.21
N LEU A 159 -11.40 13.66 -22.39
CA LEU A 159 -11.20 12.94 -23.65
C LEU A 159 -11.95 11.60 -23.71
N GLY A 160 -12.29 10.99 -22.57
CA GLY A 160 -12.99 9.70 -22.53
C GLY A 160 -12.16 8.53 -23.05
N TRP A 161 -10.83 8.64 -23.08
CA TRP A 161 -9.94 7.60 -23.62
C TRP A 161 -9.76 6.42 -22.65
N PHE A 162 -9.74 6.71 -21.35
CA PHE A 162 -9.52 5.72 -20.31
C PHE A 162 -10.61 5.76 -19.24
N PRO A 163 -10.85 4.65 -18.53
CA PRO A 163 -11.74 4.63 -17.38
C PRO A 163 -11.19 5.49 -16.23
N ILE A 164 -12.09 6.09 -15.45
CA ILE A 164 -11.73 6.92 -14.28
C ILE A 164 -11.21 6.05 -13.11
N GLY A 165 -11.63 4.81 -13.04
CA GLY A 165 -11.22 3.86 -12.02
C GLY A 165 -11.83 2.48 -12.25
N GLY A 166 -11.43 1.50 -11.44
CA GLY A 166 -11.86 0.11 -11.56
C GLY A 166 -10.71 -0.83 -11.89
N TYR A 167 -11.07 -2.04 -12.31
CA TYR A 167 -10.13 -3.13 -12.60
C TYR A 167 -10.68 -4.00 -13.73
N GLY A 168 -9.80 -4.55 -14.57
CA GLY A 168 -10.16 -5.63 -15.51
C GLY A 168 -9.49 -5.55 -16.88
N THR A 169 -9.51 -4.39 -17.53
CA THR A 169 -8.93 -4.22 -18.89
C THR A 169 -7.60 -3.45 -18.85
N PHE A 170 -6.80 -3.59 -19.90
CA PHE A 170 -5.53 -2.85 -20.07
C PHE A 170 -5.70 -1.32 -19.92
N ALA A 171 -6.84 -0.78 -20.34
CA ALA A 171 -7.16 0.64 -20.21
C ALA A 171 -7.17 1.14 -18.75
N HIS A 172 -7.47 0.26 -17.77
CA HIS A 172 -7.44 0.60 -16.34
C HIS A 172 -6.01 0.73 -15.79
N LEU A 173 -4.99 0.29 -16.54
CA LEU A 173 -3.60 0.27 -16.10
C LEU A 173 -2.79 1.44 -16.63
N VAL A 174 -3.12 1.94 -17.83
CA VAL A 174 -2.27 2.93 -18.52
C VAL A 174 -2.02 4.17 -17.67
N LEU A 175 -3.07 4.80 -17.13
CA LEU A 175 -2.90 6.02 -16.35
C LEU A 175 -2.16 5.77 -15.01
N PRO A 176 -2.56 4.78 -14.19
CA PRO A 176 -1.80 4.44 -12.97
C PRO A 176 -0.33 4.08 -13.23
N THR A 177 -0.05 3.33 -14.28
CA THR A 177 1.31 2.89 -14.64
C THR A 177 2.21 4.04 -15.06
N VAL A 178 1.70 5.05 -15.77
CA VAL A 178 2.49 6.23 -16.19
C VAL A 178 2.73 7.20 -15.02
N THR A 179 1.91 7.12 -13.96
CA THR A 179 2.07 7.98 -12.77
C THR A 179 3.00 7.43 -11.71
N LEU A 180 3.33 6.14 -11.76
CA LEU A 180 4.25 5.46 -10.84
C LEU A 180 5.68 5.59 -11.34
#